data_AF-A0A3B8SJ00-F1
#
_entry.id   AF-A0A3B8SJ00-F1
#
_cell.length_a   1.000
_cell.length_b   1.000
_cell.length_c   1.000
_cell.angle_alpha   90.00
_cell.angle_beta   90.00
_cell.angle_gamma   90.00
#
_symmetry.space_group_name_H-M   'P 1'
#
loop_
_entity.id
_entity.type
_entity.pdbx_description
1 polymer ?
#
loop_
_entity_poly.entity_id
_entity_poly.type
_entity_poly.pdbx_seq_one_letter_code
_entity_poly.pdbx_strand_id
1 'polypeptide(L)'
;MTKISKRLLAITSFIEKKDKAADIGCDHGLLSIYLKENNLIKNIIASDINQNALNNAIKNIEAKKLKIKTILSDGIKNINTDNLNTLIISGMGTSTILHILTIPTKLKNINKIIIQSNN
;
A
#
# COMPACT_ATOMS: atom_id res chain seq x y z
N MET A 1 -14.07 3.26 13.20
CA MET A 1 -13.23 2.31 12.46
C MET A 1 -13.51 2.46 10.96
N THR A 2 -12.46 2.54 10.16
CA THR A 2 -12.56 2.63 8.69
C THR A 2 -13.22 1.36 8.15
N LYS A 3 -14.27 1.51 7.33
CA LYS A 3 -14.95 0.38 6.71
C LYS A 3 -14.25 0.06 5.40
N ILE A 4 -13.78 -1.17 5.25
CA ILE A 4 -13.15 -1.66 4.03
C ILE A 4 -13.94 -2.84 3.45
N SER A 5 -13.79 -3.09 2.15
CA SER A 5 -14.50 -4.17 1.46
C SER A 5 -14.02 -5.55 1.93
N LYS A 6 -14.80 -6.62 1.66
CA LYS A 6 -14.37 -8.00 1.91
C LYS A 6 -13.05 -8.34 1.21
N ARG A 7 -12.83 -7.79 0.01
CA ARG A 7 -11.59 -7.91 -0.78
C ARG A 7 -10.40 -7.34 -0.02
N LEU A 8 -10.52 -6.12 0.50
CA LEU A 8 -9.46 -5.50 1.30
C LEU A 8 -9.28 -6.20 2.65
N LEU A 9 -10.35 -6.67 3.29
CA LEU A 9 -10.26 -7.47 4.53
C LEU A 9 -9.45 -8.75 4.31
N ALA A 10 -9.66 -9.45 3.20
CA ALA A 10 -8.88 -10.65 2.88
C ALA A 10 -7.39 -10.34 2.74
N ILE A 11 -7.01 -9.17 2.20
CA ILE A 11 -5.59 -8.76 2.14
C ILE A 11 -4.99 -8.61 3.54
N THR A 12 -5.76 -8.14 4.52
CA THR A 12 -5.25 -7.91 5.88
C THR A 12 -4.80 -9.19 6.60
N SER A 13 -5.32 -10.38 6.22
CA SER A 13 -4.92 -11.64 6.86
C SER A 13 -3.51 -12.10 6.49
N PHE A 14 -2.91 -11.52 5.44
CA PHE A 14 -1.54 -11.81 5.02
C PHE A 14 -0.52 -10.82 5.61
N ILE A 15 -1.00 -9.82 6.37
CA ILE A 15 -0.16 -8.80 7.01
C ILE A 15 0.26 -9.27 8.39
N GLU A 16 1.54 -9.09 8.69
CA GLU A 16 2.13 -9.38 10.00
C GLU A 16 2.62 -8.08 10.64
N LYS A 17 2.61 -8.01 11.98
CA LYS A 17 3.05 -6.80 12.71
C LYS A 17 4.49 -6.36 12.39
N LYS A 18 5.35 -7.30 12.00
CA LYS A 18 6.76 -7.07 11.62
C LYS A 18 6.93 -6.50 10.21
N ASP A 19 5.86 -6.43 9.42
CA ASP A 19 5.93 -5.91 8.06
C ASP A 19 6.31 -4.43 8.06
N LYS A 20 7.13 -4.07 7.08
CA LYS A 20 7.41 -2.71 6.66
C LYS A 20 6.91 -2.61 5.22
N ALA A 21 5.66 -2.16 5.08
CA ALA A 21 4.91 -2.31 3.85
C ALA A 21 4.81 -1.02 3.03
N ALA A 22 4.61 -1.17 1.72
CA ALA A 22 4.04 -0.12 0.88
C ALA A 22 2.76 -0.62 0.20
N ASP A 23 1.70 0.17 0.32
CA ASP A 23 0.39 0.02 -0.33
C ASP A 23 0.42 0.80 -1.64
N ILE A 24 0.56 0.08 -2.76
CA ILE A 24 0.76 0.64 -4.10
C ILE A 24 -0.60 0.75 -4.81
N GLY A 25 -0.90 1.93 -5.34
CA GLY A 25 -2.21 2.25 -5.91
C GLY A 25 -3.27 2.39 -4.83
N CYS A 26 -2.94 3.13 -3.76
CA CYS A 26 -3.78 3.22 -2.57
C CYS A 26 -5.09 3.97 -2.89
N ASP A 27 -6.20 3.24 -2.94
CA ASP A 27 -7.55 3.80 -3.10
C ASP A 27 -7.95 4.61 -1.85
N HIS A 28 -7.65 5.91 -1.89
CA HIS A 28 -7.89 6.89 -0.82
C HIS A 28 -7.29 6.49 0.55
N GLY A 29 -6.24 5.65 0.53
CA GLY A 29 -5.52 5.18 1.72
C GLY A 29 -6.34 4.24 2.61
N LEU A 30 -7.49 3.71 2.17
CA LEU A 30 -8.41 2.95 3.01
C LEU A 30 -7.76 1.73 3.69
N LEU A 31 -7.00 0.93 2.93
CA LEU A 31 -6.29 -0.23 3.46
C LEU A 31 -5.21 0.20 4.45
N SER A 32 -4.34 1.13 4.06
CA SER A 32 -3.28 1.67 4.90
C SER A 32 -3.79 2.23 6.24
N ILE A 33 -4.88 3.01 6.19
CA ILE A 33 -5.55 3.55 7.37
C ILE A 33 -6.11 2.42 8.23
N TYR A 34 -6.81 1.45 7.63
CA TYR A 34 -7.38 0.32 8.37
C TYR A 34 -6.30 -0.47 9.12
N LEU A 35 -5.20 -0.81 8.46
CA LEU A 35 -4.09 -1.55 9.07
C LEU A 35 -3.48 -0.79 10.25
N LYS A 36 -3.38 0.55 10.17
CA LYS A 36 -2.83 1.40 11.22
C LYS A 36 -3.82 1.66 12.36
N GLU A 37 -5.09 1.92 12.05
CA GLU A 37 -6.17 2.14 13.02
C GLU A 37 -6.38 0.89 13.90
N ASN A 38 -6.15 -0.30 13.35
CA ASN A 38 -6.28 -1.58 14.06
C ASN A 38 -4.97 -2.14 14.63
N ASN A 39 -3.87 -1.37 14.61
CA ASN A 39 -2.55 -1.82 15.10
C ASN A 39 -2.05 -3.14 14.48
N LEU A 40 -2.42 -3.41 13.22
CA LEU A 40 -1.97 -4.60 12.48
C LEU A 40 -0.56 -4.42 11.91
N ILE A 41 -0.17 -3.18 11.62
CA ILE A 41 1.18 -2.84 11.14
C ILE A 41 1.65 -1.51 11.74
N LYS A 42 2.95 -1.39 12.03
CA LYS A 42 3.53 -0.13 12.52
C LYS A 42 3.97 0.77 11.37
N ASN A 43 4.58 0.20 10.32
CA ASN A 43 5.24 0.94 9.25
C ASN A 43 4.57 0.63 7.91
N ILE A 44 3.86 1.61 7.37
CA ILE A 44 3.25 1.52 6.05
C ILE A 44 3.39 2.85 5.30
N ILE A 45 3.71 2.75 4.01
CA ILE A 45 3.65 3.85 3.04
C ILE A 45 2.39 3.65 2.21
N ALA A 46 1.61 4.71 2.00
CA ALA A 46 0.53 4.73 1.03
C ALA A 46 1.00 5.48 -0.23
N SER A 47 0.85 4.89 -1.40
CA SER A 47 1.31 5.51 -2.64
C SER A 47 0.32 5.35 -3.77
N ASP A 48 0.18 6.39 -4.57
CA ASP A 48 -0.64 6.38 -5.77
C ASP A 48 0.03 7.22 -6.86
N ILE A 49 -0.27 6.93 -8.12
CA ILE A 49 0.13 7.74 -9.28
C ILE A 49 -0.83 8.93 -9.47
N ASN A 50 -2.07 8.78 -9.00
CA ASN A 50 -3.11 9.78 -9.09
C ASN A 50 -3.06 10.72 -7.88
N GLN A 51 -2.71 11.98 -8.14
CA GLN A 51 -2.61 13.01 -7.11
C GLN A 51 -3.92 13.23 -6.34
N ASN A 52 -5.07 13.11 -7.00
CA ASN A 52 -6.36 13.30 -6.33
C ASN A 52 -6.66 12.16 -5.35
N ALA A 53 -6.36 10.91 -5.75
CA ALA A 53 -6.50 9.76 -4.85
C ALA A 53 -5.59 9.89 -3.64
N LEU A 54 -4.34 10.32 -3.85
CA LEU A 54 -3.36 10.56 -2.79
C LEU A 54 -3.77 11.73 -1.87
N ASN A 55 -4.30 12.82 -2.41
CA ASN A 55 -4.80 13.95 -1.62
C ASN A 55 -5.96 13.52 -0.70
N ASN A 56 -6.86 12.67 -1.20
CA ASN A 56 -7.92 12.10 -0.38
C ASN A 56 -7.36 11.16 0.70
N ALA A 57 -6.32 10.37 0.38
CA ALA A 57 -5.63 9.56 1.37
C ALA A 57 -5.04 10.43 2.49
N ILE A 58 -4.35 11.53 2.16
CA ILE A 58 -3.77 12.48 3.13
C ILE A 58 -4.86 13.02 4.06
N LYS A 59 -5.96 13.54 3.50
CA LYS A 59 -7.09 14.06 4.28
C LYS A 59 -7.67 13.00 5.24
N ASN A 60 -7.84 11.77 4.76
CA ASN A 60 -8.36 10.67 5.57
C ASN A 60 -7.39 10.27 6.70
N ILE A 61 -6.09 10.24 6.41
CA ILE A 61 -5.03 9.96 7.39
C ILE A 61 -5.02 11.02 8.50
N GLU A 62 -5.08 12.30 8.13
CA GLU A 62 -5.08 13.44 9.04
C GLU A 62 -6.34 13.45 9.92
N ALA A 63 -7.52 13.23 9.34
CA ALA A 63 -8.78 13.15 10.07
C ALA A 63 -8.78 12.05 11.15
N LYS A 64 -8.01 10.98 10.93
CA LYS A 64 -7.82 9.87 11.87
C LYS A 64 -6.64 10.05 12.83
N LYS A 65 -5.88 11.15 12.70
CA LYS A 65 -4.66 11.44 13.47
C LYS A 65 -3.63 10.31 13.38
N LEU A 66 -3.57 9.63 12.23
CA LEU A 66 -2.62 8.54 12.00
C LEU A 66 -1.33 9.07 11.38
N LYS A 67 -0.22 8.37 11.63
CA LYS A 67 1.07 8.64 10.99
C LYS A 67 1.31 7.61 9.89
N ILE A 68 1.03 8.00 8.65
CA ILE A 68 1.26 7.22 7.44
C ILE A 68 1.95 8.13 6.43
N LYS A 69 3.08 7.69 5.87
CA LYS A 69 3.78 8.46 4.84
C LYS A 69 3.07 8.25 3.51
N THR A 70 2.78 9.33 2.80
CA THR A 70 2.19 9.31 1.45
C THR A 70 3.24 9.68 0.41
N ILE A 71 3.25 8.98 -0.73
CA ILE A 71 4.19 9.26 -1.83
C ILE A 71 3.44 9.23 -3.17
N LEU A 72 3.58 10.28 -3.98
CA LEU A 72 3.14 10.26 -5.37
C LEU A 72 4.16 9.48 -6.20
N SER A 73 3.74 8.36 -6.78
CA SER A 73 4.64 7.46 -7.49
C SER A 73 3.90 6.66 -8.56
N ASP A 74 4.51 6.54 -9.72
CA ASP A 74 4.14 5.50 -10.68
C ASP A 74 4.73 4.16 -10.22
N GLY A 75 3.86 3.30 -9.69
CA GLY A 75 4.27 2.07 -9.03
C GLY A 75 5.27 2.35 -7.90
N ILE A 76 6.41 1.65 -7.93
CA ILE A 76 7.47 1.77 -6.92
C ILE A 76 8.58 2.77 -7.28
N LYS A 77 8.47 3.52 -8.39
CA LYS A 77 9.56 4.38 -8.91
C LYS A 77 10.09 5.39 -7.89
N ASN A 78 9.22 6.10 -7.17
CA ASN A 78 9.60 7.12 -6.20
C ASN A 78 9.67 6.60 -4.76
N ILE A 79 9.46 5.30 -4.55
CA ILE A 79 9.47 4.69 -3.22
C ILE A 79 10.87 4.19 -2.91
N ASN A 80 11.45 4.62 -1.79
CA ASN A 80 12.65 3.99 -1.25
C ASN A 80 12.25 2.67 -0.56
N THR A 81 12.66 1.56 -1.16
CA THR A 81 12.34 0.20 -0.71
C THR A 81 13.44 -0.43 0.15
N ASP A 82 14.54 0.28 0.42
CA ASP A 82 15.69 -0.28 1.16
C ASP A 82 15.29 -0.75 2.57
N ASN A 83 14.32 -0.07 3.17
CA ASN A 83 13.79 -0.37 4.51
C ASN A 83 12.43 -1.06 4.49
N LEU A 84 11.96 -1.50 3.32
CA LEU A 84 10.70 -2.23 3.17
C LEU A 84 10.98 -3.72 2.99
N ASN A 85 10.04 -4.56 3.40
CA ASN A 85 10.08 -6.00 3.16
C ASN A 85 8.80 -6.52 2.49
N THR A 86 7.73 -5.73 2.48
CA THR A 86 6.41 -6.13 1.97
C THR A 86 5.89 -5.12 0.97
N LEU A 87 5.36 -5.60 -0.16
CA LEU A 87 4.56 -4.80 -1.10
C LEU A 87 3.12 -5.30 -1.11
N ILE A 88 2.18 -4.38 -1.14
CA ILE A 88 0.76 -4.67 -1.34
C ILE A 88 0.34 -4.01 -2.65
N ILE A 89 -0.17 -4.80 -3.58
CA ILE A 89 -0.59 -4.34 -4.91
C ILE A 89 -1.99 -4.91 -5.15
N SER A 90 -3.02 -4.09 -5.07
CA SER A 90 -4.41 -4.56 -5.13
C SER A 90 -5.31 -3.68 -5.98
N GLY A 91 -6.37 -4.27 -6.54
CA GLY A 91 -7.36 -3.53 -7.34
C GLY A 91 -6.86 -3.11 -8.72
N MET A 92 -5.78 -3.72 -9.22
CA MET A 92 -5.17 -3.42 -10.52
C MET A 92 -5.30 -4.61 -11.48
N GLY A 93 -5.18 -4.35 -12.78
CA GLY A 93 -5.09 -5.41 -13.78
C GLY A 93 -3.70 -6.04 -13.83
N THR A 94 -3.61 -7.28 -14.34
CA THR A 94 -2.37 -8.06 -14.36
C THR A 94 -1.23 -7.32 -15.07
N SER A 95 -1.48 -6.67 -16.21
CA SER A 95 -0.44 -5.94 -16.96
C SER A 95 0.16 -4.78 -16.14
N THR A 96 -0.67 -4.05 -15.38
CA THR A 96 -0.22 -2.98 -14.49
C THR A 96 0.61 -3.53 -13.34
N ILE A 97 0.18 -4.64 -12.73
CA ILE A 97 0.92 -5.32 -11.66
C ILE A 97 2.30 -5.75 -12.17
N LEU A 98 2.37 -6.38 -13.34
CA LEU A 98 3.63 -6.77 -13.97
C LEU A 98 4.52 -5.56 -14.22
N HIS A 99 3.97 -4.45 -14.75
CA HIS A 99 4.71 -3.20 -14.94
C HIS A 99 5.35 -2.70 -13.64
N ILE A 100 4.59 -2.66 -12.53
CA ILE A 100 5.08 -2.23 -11.21
C ILE A 100 6.25 -3.11 -10.73
N LEU A 101 6.22 -4.41 -11.04
CA LEU A 101 7.24 -5.38 -10.63
C LEU A 101 8.47 -5.43 -11.55
N THR A 102 8.48 -4.71 -12.68
CA THR A 102 9.60 -4.72 -13.64
C THR A 102 10.85 -3.93 -13.20
N ILE A 103 10.94 -3.49 -11.93
CA ILE A 103 12.09 -2.76 -11.40
C ILE A 103 12.84 -3.63 -10.36
N PRO A 104 13.62 -4.65 -10.78
CA PRO A 104 14.26 -5.62 -9.88
C PRO A 104 15.11 -4.98 -8.78
N THR A 105 15.79 -3.87 -9.08
CA THR A 105 16.66 -3.17 -8.13
C THR A 105 15.92 -2.72 -6.88
N LYS A 106 14.64 -2.34 -7.02
CA LYS A 106 13.79 -1.93 -5.90
C LYS A 106 13.14 -3.10 -5.17
N LEU A 107 13.17 -4.30 -5.74
CA LEU A 107 12.59 -5.50 -5.11
C LEU A 107 13.60 -6.29 -4.28
N LYS A 108 14.89 -5.93 -4.29
CA LYS A 108 15.98 -6.66 -3.62
C LYS A 108 15.70 -7.02 -2.16
N ASN A 109 15.08 -6.13 -1.39
CA ASN A 109 14.79 -6.33 0.03
C ASN A 109 13.33 -6.75 0.29
N ILE A 110 12.51 -6.84 -0.75
CA ILE A 110 11.12 -7.26 -0.67
C ILE A 110 11.08 -8.79 -0.67
N ASN A 111 10.66 -9.38 0.44
CA ASN A 111 10.54 -10.82 0.60
C ASN A 111 9.08 -11.30 0.61
N LYS A 112 8.11 -10.38 0.62
CA LYS A 112 6.68 -10.66 0.56
C LYS A 112 5.98 -9.69 -0.40
N ILE A 113 5.18 -10.21 -1.31
CA ILE A 113 4.33 -9.42 -2.19
C ILE A 113 2.91 -9.98 -2.10
N ILE A 114 1.96 -9.13 -1.69
CA ILE A 114 0.55 -9.48 -1.59
C ILE A 114 -0.14 -8.85 -2.79
N ILE A 115 -0.66 -9.71 -3.68
CA ILE A 115 -1.25 -9.29 -4.94
C ILE A 115 -2.74 -9.64 -4.95
N GLN A 116 -3.56 -8.68 -5.38
CA GLN A 116 -4.91 -8.97 -5.84
C GLN A 116 -5.12 -8.32 -7.21
N SER A 117 -5.17 -9.15 -8.25
CA SER A 117 -5.48 -8.72 -9.62
C SER A 117 -6.99 -8.73 -9.87
N ASN A 118 -7.46 -7.83 -10.73
CA ASN A 118 -8.83 -7.79 -11.22
C ASN A 118 -9.08 -8.67 -12.45
N ASN A 119 -8.01 -9.09 -13.15
CA ASN A 119 -8.07 -9.92 -14.35
C ASN A 119 -6.80 -10.76 -14.55
#